data_AF-A0A196MU65-F1
#
_entry.id   AF-A0A196MU65-F1
#
_cell.length_a   1.000
_cell.length_b   1.000
_cell.length_c   1.000
_cell.angle_alpha   90.00
_cell.angle_beta   90.00
_cell.angle_gamma   90.00
#
_symmetry.space_group_name_H-M   'P 1'
#
loop_
_entity.id
_entity.type
_entity.pdbx_description
1 polymer ?
#
loop_
_entity_poly.entity_id
_entity_poly.type
_entity_poly.pdbx_seq_one_letter_code
_entity_poly.pdbx_strand_id
1 'polypeptide(L)'
;MPLPATIQTAVSQDAIRRASRLFSGDSRDCLLEMCQNARRAGATRIAIDLSQQDGRSFLHIRDDGCGIDDPAALLLLGHSGWDHDIARSEDPAGMGMFSLAGRTVDIQSFSPSAGTAWKVRIPAQAWDSGTPLALEQGTIGWGTLISIEMPDDWQLGLNSIVADVALHFPLPITMNGVLQPREDFLREALFVKEACGCRIGVYNLDPDWQHGRRINFHGLRVKCTLPTIGEVKDSFDHWAVRIDIVDAPDIHLLLPARKEVIESTALRALRDAAERAIYKATGSKADHRLAFANWQRAGDLGVALPEARSGLSTWRPETADDCHGRASATMAPEGAMLIVPTLESDIAQALALAQDRTPLRDFQLVEAESPLQGYAWYDALPIIEQISFRIHRDGAEYRYDDETYLPADMASGISDRIVVELIVAQVGHEGASRSVHAVEIPALVCRNGGWDMEEALIFATQDGGIKPARLGRMIYASLFCSVDDSDCDSWETQSRAFERDAQHEATRILLGDDAAILEAINMSAWDHLVWLIPQDRKVVIHAERGGITVDFMSN
;
A
#
# COMPACT_ATOMS: atom_id res chain seq x y z
N MET A 1 -0.85 -56.81 -4.53
CA MET A 1 0.44 -57.44 -4.92
C MET A 1 1.20 -57.85 -3.66
N PRO A 2 2.13 -58.81 -3.67
CA PRO A 2 2.93 -59.10 -2.48
C PRO A 2 3.86 -57.91 -2.18
N LEU A 3 3.93 -57.51 -0.91
CA LEU A 3 4.85 -56.47 -0.45
C LEU A 3 6.30 -56.97 -0.53
N PRO A 4 7.28 -56.08 -0.81
CA PRO A 4 8.68 -56.47 -0.78
C PRO A 4 9.11 -56.86 0.65
N ALA A 5 10.15 -57.69 0.77
CA ALA A 5 10.71 -58.01 2.08
C ALA A 5 11.59 -56.87 2.63
N THR A 6 12.21 -56.11 1.73
CA THR A 6 13.07 -54.96 2.04
C THR A 6 12.85 -53.84 1.03
N ILE A 7 13.08 -52.61 1.46
CA ILE A 7 13.15 -51.42 0.60
C ILE A 7 14.50 -50.72 0.79
N GLN A 8 14.96 -49.94 -0.18
CA GLN A 8 16.23 -49.23 -0.09
C GLN A 8 16.14 -47.88 -0.80
N THR A 9 16.96 -46.92 -0.37
CA THR A 9 17.10 -45.64 -1.06
C THR A 9 17.82 -45.84 -2.40
N ALA A 10 17.18 -45.41 -3.49
CA ALA A 10 17.73 -45.52 -4.85
C ALA A 10 17.97 -44.13 -5.45
N VAL A 11 18.76 -43.32 -4.74
CA VAL A 11 19.01 -41.91 -5.07
C VAL A 11 20.51 -41.64 -4.94
N SER A 12 21.09 -40.84 -5.84
CA SER A 12 22.51 -40.49 -5.73
C SER A 12 22.77 -39.66 -4.47
N GLN A 13 23.91 -39.89 -3.80
CA GLN A 13 24.30 -39.15 -2.59
C GLN A 13 24.35 -37.63 -2.81
N ASP A 14 24.61 -37.18 -4.04
CA ASP A 14 24.61 -35.76 -4.40
C ASP A 14 23.19 -35.18 -4.52
N ALA A 15 22.22 -35.96 -4.98
CA ALA A 15 20.82 -35.54 -5.05
C ALA A 15 20.18 -35.45 -3.66
N ILE A 16 20.50 -36.37 -2.74
CA ILE A 16 20.05 -36.31 -1.34
C ILE A 16 20.70 -35.11 -0.63
N ARG A 17 22.03 -34.92 -0.75
CA ARG A 17 22.70 -33.75 -0.16
C ARG A 17 22.18 -32.41 -0.68
N ARG A 18 21.81 -32.34 -1.96
CA ARG A 18 21.13 -31.16 -2.51
C ARG A 18 19.72 -31.03 -1.94
N ALA A 19 18.91 -32.09 -1.93
CA ALA A 19 17.57 -32.10 -1.35
C ALA A 19 17.58 -31.65 0.14
N SER A 20 18.49 -32.15 0.96
CA SER A 20 18.63 -31.75 2.37
C SER A 20 19.10 -30.30 2.58
N ARG A 21 19.73 -29.66 1.57
CA ARG A 21 20.03 -28.22 1.57
C ARG A 21 18.89 -27.36 1.01
N LEU A 22 18.00 -27.99 0.26
CA LEU A 22 16.88 -27.40 -0.46
C LEU A 22 15.60 -27.36 0.40
N PHE A 23 15.47 -28.29 1.36
CA PHE A 23 14.49 -28.23 2.44
C PHE A 23 15.16 -27.64 3.68
N SER A 24 14.49 -26.66 4.30
CA SER A 24 14.95 -26.00 5.53
C SER A 24 15.11 -26.97 6.72
N GLY A 25 14.43 -28.13 6.65
CA GLY A 25 14.28 -29.04 7.78
C GLY A 25 13.40 -28.47 8.89
N ASP A 26 12.68 -27.37 8.63
CA ASP A 26 11.78 -26.75 9.59
C ASP A 26 10.57 -27.66 9.86
N SER A 27 10.20 -27.75 11.12
CA SER A 27 9.00 -28.43 11.62
C SER A 27 7.75 -28.03 10.87
N ARG A 28 7.62 -26.75 10.50
CA ARG A 28 6.48 -26.22 9.74
C ARG A 28 6.37 -26.81 8.34
N ASP A 29 7.47 -26.77 7.58
CA ASP A 29 7.51 -27.27 6.20
C ASP A 29 7.24 -28.79 6.19
N CYS A 30 7.85 -29.52 7.14
CA CYS A 30 7.60 -30.95 7.31
C CYS A 30 6.12 -31.26 7.59
N LEU A 31 5.53 -30.61 8.60
CA LEU A 31 4.13 -30.82 8.97
C LEU A 31 3.19 -30.57 7.80
N LEU A 32 3.42 -29.48 7.07
CA LEU A 32 2.60 -29.11 5.93
C LEU A 32 2.71 -30.12 4.78
N GLU A 33 3.91 -30.60 4.45
CA GLU A 33 4.09 -31.67 3.45
C GLU A 33 3.36 -32.95 3.86
N MET A 34 3.44 -33.35 5.13
CA MET A 34 2.74 -34.54 5.62
C MET A 34 1.21 -34.36 5.53
N CYS A 35 0.71 -33.19 5.91
CA CYS A 35 -0.71 -32.89 5.79
C CYS A 35 -1.19 -32.89 4.34
N GLN A 36 -0.41 -32.30 3.42
CA GLN A 36 -0.72 -32.33 1.99
C GLN A 36 -0.72 -33.75 1.43
N ASN A 37 0.20 -34.61 1.85
CA ASN A 37 0.21 -36.02 1.45
C ASN A 37 -1.02 -36.78 1.97
N ALA A 38 -1.44 -36.54 3.21
CA ALA A 38 -2.67 -37.09 3.76
C ALA A 38 -3.90 -36.66 2.92
N ARG A 39 -3.97 -35.38 2.52
CA ARG A 39 -5.03 -34.89 1.63
C ARG A 39 -5.02 -35.59 0.27
N ARG A 40 -3.84 -35.73 -0.35
CA ARG A 40 -3.69 -36.45 -1.64
C ARG A 40 -4.09 -37.93 -1.52
N ALA A 41 -3.90 -38.53 -0.35
CA ALA A 41 -4.40 -39.88 -0.05
C ALA A 41 -5.93 -39.95 0.17
N GLY A 42 -6.66 -38.84 0.03
CA GLY A 42 -8.10 -38.79 0.23
C GLY A 42 -8.52 -38.87 1.70
N ALA A 43 -7.64 -38.50 2.64
CA ALA A 43 -7.99 -38.45 4.05
C ALA A 43 -9.14 -37.47 4.32
N THR A 44 -9.92 -37.76 5.36
CA THR A 44 -11.00 -36.89 5.86
C THR A 44 -10.59 -36.12 7.11
N ARG A 45 -9.55 -36.57 7.81
CA ARG A 45 -8.97 -35.90 8.98
C ARG A 45 -7.50 -36.23 9.16
N ILE A 46 -6.79 -35.40 9.92
CA ILE A 46 -5.40 -35.65 10.32
C ILE A 46 -5.31 -35.52 11.84
N ALA A 47 -4.67 -36.49 12.49
CA ALA A 47 -4.36 -36.44 13.91
C ALA A 47 -2.84 -36.28 14.10
N ILE A 48 -2.47 -35.27 14.88
CA ILE A 48 -1.11 -35.00 15.29
C ILE A 48 -1.05 -35.23 16.81
N ASP A 49 -0.20 -36.14 17.26
CA ASP A 49 -0.09 -36.48 18.68
C ASP A 49 1.37 -36.47 19.12
N LEU A 50 1.61 -36.09 20.37
CA LEU A 50 2.91 -36.15 21.01
C LEU A 50 2.95 -37.32 21.98
N SER A 51 4.06 -38.05 21.98
CA SER A 51 4.34 -39.03 23.02
C SER A 51 5.77 -38.90 23.55
N GLN A 52 6.00 -39.41 24.75
CA GLN A 52 7.34 -39.57 25.30
C GLN A 52 7.63 -41.04 25.56
N GLN A 53 8.78 -41.51 25.09
CA GLN A 53 9.24 -42.88 25.28
C GLN A 53 10.73 -42.84 25.61
N ASP A 54 11.14 -43.49 26.71
CA ASP A 54 12.53 -43.59 27.14
C ASP A 54 13.29 -42.24 27.18
N GLY A 55 12.60 -41.18 27.60
CA GLY A 55 13.15 -39.82 27.69
C GLY A 55 13.25 -39.08 26.35
N ARG A 56 12.71 -39.64 25.27
CA ARG A 56 12.68 -39.03 23.93
C ARG A 56 11.25 -38.63 23.56
N SER A 57 11.11 -37.50 22.87
CA SER A 57 9.83 -36.99 22.38
C SER A 57 9.58 -37.47 20.95
N PHE A 58 8.35 -37.88 20.67
CA PHE A 58 7.93 -38.34 19.35
C PHE A 58 6.72 -37.55 18.87
N LEU A 59 6.77 -37.16 17.60
CA LEU A 59 5.67 -36.57 16.87
C LEU A 59 5.02 -37.62 16.00
N HIS A 60 3.74 -37.89 16.23
CA HIS A 60 2.94 -38.81 15.45
C HIS A 60 2.00 -38.04 14.55
N ILE A 61 2.01 -38.33 13.26
CA ILE A 61 1.10 -37.77 12.26
C ILE A 61 0.33 -38.93 11.65
N ARG A 62 -0.98 -38.96 11.86
CA ARG A 62 -1.88 -40.01 11.39
C ARG A 62 -2.95 -39.43 10.49
N ASP A 63 -3.19 -40.09 9.36
CA ASP A 63 -4.33 -39.82 8.50
C ASP A 63 -5.21 -41.05 8.31
N ASP A 64 -6.44 -40.83 7.85
CA ASP A 64 -7.40 -41.88 7.49
C ASP A 64 -7.58 -42.04 5.97
N GLY A 65 -6.56 -41.65 5.18
CA GLY A 65 -6.55 -41.79 3.73
C GLY A 65 -6.35 -43.23 3.27
N CYS A 66 -6.14 -43.45 1.97
CA CYS A 66 -6.03 -44.78 1.37
C CYS A 66 -4.80 -45.60 1.81
N GLY A 67 -3.83 -44.98 2.47
CA GLY A 67 -2.53 -45.58 2.76
C GLY A 67 -1.60 -45.61 1.54
N ILE A 68 -0.50 -46.35 1.66
CA ILE A 68 0.60 -46.40 0.70
C ILE A 68 0.77 -47.83 0.21
N ASP A 69 0.53 -48.04 -1.08
CA ASP A 69 0.50 -49.37 -1.67
C ASP A 69 1.90 -49.93 -1.95
N ASP A 70 2.82 -49.08 -2.45
CA ASP A 70 4.21 -49.44 -2.68
C ASP A 70 5.13 -48.73 -1.67
N PRO A 71 5.63 -49.45 -0.63
CA PRO A 71 6.54 -48.87 0.34
C PRO A 71 7.87 -48.40 -0.27
N ALA A 72 8.28 -48.92 -1.43
CA ALA A 72 9.53 -48.51 -2.07
C ALA A 72 9.43 -47.08 -2.63
N ALA A 73 8.23 -46.63 -3.01
CA ALA A 73 7.98 -45.26 -3.50
C ALA A 73 8.37 -44.17 -2.49
N LEU A 74 8.40 -44.49 -1.19
CA LEU A 74 8.83 -43.57 -0.13
C LEU A 74 10.29 -43.13 -0.30
N LEU A 75 11.15 -44.03 -0.77
CA LEU A 75 12.61 -43.85 -0.82
C LEU A 75 13.14 -43.53 -2.23
N LEU A 76 12.23 -43.27 -3.18
CA LEU A 76 12.53 -42.88 -4.55
C LEU A 76 12.37 -41.37 -4.73
N LEU A 77 13.48 -40.65 -4.82
CA LEU A 77 13.48 -39.19 -5.01
C LEU A 77 13.01 -38.85 -6.43
N GLY A 78 11.95 -38.03 -6.53
CA GLY A 78 11.37 -37.62 -7.82
C GLY A 78 10.36 -38.62 -8.41
N HIS A 79 9.97 -39.66 -7.66
CA HIS A 79 8.87 -40.54 -8.04
C HIS A 79 7.63 -40.23 -7.19
N SER A 80 6.58 -39.68 -7.80
CA SER A 80 5.27 -39.57 -7.15
C SER A 80 4.49 -40.85 -7.41
N GLY A 81 4.32 -41.70 -6.40
CA GLY A 81 3.47 -42.90 -6.48
C GLY A 81 1.95 -42.58 -6.51
N TRP A 82 1.57 -41.37 -6.90
CA TRP A 82 0.19 -40.89 -6.92
C TRP A 82 -0.49 -41.24 -8.25
N ASP A 83 -1.81 -41.41 -8.23
CA ASP A 83 -2.59 -41.67 -9.44
C ASP A 83 -2.45 -40.51 -10.45
N HIS A 84 -2.67 -40.82 -11.73
CA HIS A 84 -2.47 -39.94 -12.87
C HIS A 84 -3.25 -38.62 -12.76
N ASP A 85 -4.41 -38.61 -12.11
CA ASP A 85 -5.20 -37.39 -11.91
C ASP A 85 -4.58 -36.46 -10.86
N ILE A 86 -4.00 -36.99 -9.78
CA ILE A 86 -3.30 -36.20 -8.73
C ILE A 86 -1.93 -35.72 -9.24
N ALA A 87 -1.22 -36.58 -9.97
CA ALA A 87 0.04 -36.22 -10.61
C ALA A 87 -0.14 -35.06 -11.60
N ARG A 88 -1.26 -35.04 -12.33
CA ARG A 88 -1.62 -33.95 -13.24
C ARG A 88 -2.12 -32.70 -12.52
N SER A 89 -2.91 -32.84 -11.44
CA SER A 89 -3.56 -31.73 -10.69
C SER A 89 -2.60 -30.92 -9.81
N GLU A 90 -1.55 -31.52 -9.26
CA GLU A 90 -0.77 -30.86 -8.21
C GLU A 90 0.76 -30.89 -8.39
N ASP A 91 1.27 -31.49 -9.48
CA ASP A 91 2.71 -31.70 -9.76
C ASP A 91 3.53 -32.06 -8.49
N PRO A 92 3.20 -33.17 -7.81
CA PRO A 92 3.90 -33.57 -6.61
C PRO A 92 5.33 -33.97 -6.99
N ALA A 93 6.29 -33.07 -6.73
CA ALA A 93 7.70 -33.23 -7.07
C ALA A 93 8.42 -34.46 -6.48
N GLY A 94 7.73 -35.34 -5.72
CA GLY A 94 8.31 -36.57 -5.15
C GLY A 94 9.39 -36.32 -4.09
N MET A 95 9.39 -35.12 -3.48
CA MET A 95 10.41 -34.70 -2.52
C MET A 95 9.88 -34.49 -1.08
N GLY A 96 8.56 -34.45 -0.87
CA GLY A 96 7.96 -34.08 0.43
C GLY A 96 8.35 -35.01 1.59
N MET A 97 8.59 -36.29 1.31
CA MET A 97 9.06 -37.29 2.28
C MET A 97 10.53 -37.04 2.69
N PHE A 98 11.34 -36.50 1.78
CA PHE A 98 12.75 -36.16 2.05
C PHE A 98 12.91 -34.92 2.94
N SER A 99 11.83 -34.19 3.26
CA SER A 99 11.86 -33.19 4.33
C SER A 99 12.22 -33.79 5.70
N LEU A 100 11.98 -35.10 5.86
CA LEU A 100 12.34 -35.91 7.03
C LEU A 100 13.77 -36.46 6.99
N ALA A 101 14.51 -36.29 5.90
CA ALA A 101 15.84 -36.86 5.73
C ALA A 101 16.79 -36.46 6.88
N GLY A 102 17.61 -37.41 7.32
CA GLY A 102 18.51 -37.23 8.46
C GLY A 102 17.86 -37.44 9.83
N ARG A 103 16.60 -37.90 9.90
CA ARG A 103 15.89 -38.22 11.15
C ARG A 103 15.55 -39.69 11.25
N THR A 104 15.35 -40.17 12.49
CA THR A 104 14.75 -41.49 12.73
C THR A 104 13.24 -41.37 12.56
N VAL A 105 12.69 -42.14 11.61
CA VAL A 105 11.26 -42.14 11.30
C VAL A 105 10.72 -43.56 11.29
N ASP A 106 9.63 -43.79 12.00
CA ASP A 106 8.84 -45.02 11.90
C ASP A 106 7.58 -44.74 11.08
N ILE A 107 7.42 -45.46 9.97
CA ILE A 107 6.24 -45.34 9.10
C ILE A 107 5.46 -46.65 9.16
N GLN A 108 4.15 -46.53 9.31
CA GLN A 108 3.22 -47.65 9.20
C GLN A 108 2.08 -47.23 8.28
N SER A 109 1.74 -48.04 7.29
CA SER A 109 0.67 -47.73 6.35
C SER A 109 -0.07 -48.98 5.91
N PHE A 110 -1.33 -48.81 5.50
CA PHE A 110 -2.12 -49.86 4.87
C PHE A 110 -1.83 -49.91 3.36
N SER A 111 -1.64 -51.10 2.80
CA SER A 111 -1.58 -51.30 1.34
C SER A 111 -2.92 -51.86 0.86
N PRO A 112 -3.70 -51.07 0.08
CA PRO A 112 -4.97 -51.53 -0.48
C PRO A 112 -4.84 -52.78 -1.35
N SER A 113 -3.77 -52.88 -2.17
CA SER A 113 -3.60 -54.00 -3.09
C SER A 113 -3.05 -55.26 -2.42
N ALA A 114 -2.34 -55.13 -1.30
CA ALA A 114 -1.90 -56.26 -0.49
C ALA A 114 -2.93 -56.67 0.57
N GLY A 115 -3.89 -55.80 0.88
CA GLY A 115 -4.94 -56.03 1.90
C GLY A 115 -4.38 -56.15 3.32
N THR A 116 -3.19 -55.60 3.58
CA THR A 116 -2.49 -55.70 4.86
C THR A 116 -1.68 -54.44 5.13
N ALA A 117 -1.37 -54.20 6.40
CA ALA A 117 -0.49 -53.13 6.83
C ALA A 117 0.97 -53.55 6.86
N TRP A 118 1.85 -52.60 6.60
CA TRP A 118 3.29 -52.76 6.69
C TRP A 118 3.89 -51.67 7.59
N LYS A 119 5.08 -51.93 8.12
CA LYS A 119 5.84 -51.00 8.94
C LYS A 119 7.30 -50.99 8.50
N VAL A 120 7.93 -49.82 8.54
CA VAL A 120 9.38 -49.66 8.34
C VAL A 120 9.93 -48.65 9.34
N ARG A 121 11.11 -48.93 9.87
CA ARG A 121 11.94 -47.97 10.59
C ARG A 121 13.04 -47.47 9.65
N ILE A 122 13.14 -46.17 9.48
CA ILE A 122 14.19 -45.49 8.70
C ILE A 122 15.10 -44.74 9.68
N PRO A 123 16.26 -45.30 10.07
CA PRO A 123 17.24 -44.58 10.87
C PRO A 123 17.80 -43.33 10.14
N ALA A 124 18.25 -42.33 10.89
CA ALA A 124 18.83 -41.10 10.36
C ALA A 124 19.92 -41.30 9.29
N GLN A 125 20.74 -42.33 9.44
CA GLN A 125 21.82 -42.70 8.52
C GLN A 125 21.38 -43.55 7.32
N ALA A 126 20.14 -44.06 7.30
CA ALA A 126 19.66 -44.90 6.21
C ALA A 126 19.15 -44.09 5.01
N TRP A 127 18.96 -42.78 5.19
CA TRP A 127 18.52 -41.88 4.15
C TRP A 127 19.53 -41.71 3.01
N ASP A 128 20.82 -41.89 3.27
CA ASP A 128 21.92 -41.68 2.32
C ASP A 128 22.84 -42.89 2.11
N SER A 129 22.63 -43.98 2.86
CA SER A 129 23.49 -45.16 2.83
C SER A 129 23.13 -46.19 1.76
N GLY A 130 21.91 -46.16 1.21
CA GLY A 130 21.42 -47.22 0.32
C GLY A 130 21.19 -48.57 1.01
N THR A 131 21.22 -48.59 2.36
CA THR A 131 21.09 -49.84 3.13
C THR A 131 19.66 -50.40 3.01
N PRO A 132 19.49 -51.70 2.72
CA PRO A 132 18.18 -52.34 2.74
C PRO A 132 17.52 -52.26 4.13
N LEU A 133 16.29 -51.77 4.16
CA LEU A 133 15.43 -51.66 5.33
C LEU A 133 14.38 -52.77 5.28
N ALA A 134 14.30 -53.58 6.34
CA ALA A 134 13.32 -54.64 6.45
C ALA A 134 11.90 -54.08 6.64
N LEU A 135 10.95 -54.63 5.89
CA LEU A 135 9.54 -54.39 6.12
C LEU A 135 9.00 -55.38 7.17
N GLU A 136 8.32 -54.84 8.17
CA GLU A 136 7.65 -55.58 9.23
C GLU A 136 6.13 -55.55 9.02
N GLN A 137 5.43 -56.48 9.66
CA GLN A 137 3.97 -56.46 9.67
C GLN A 137 3.45 -55.25 10.45
N GLY A 138 2.63 -54.43 9.79
CA GLY A 138 1.99 -53.29 10.42
C GLY A 138 0.75 -53.69 11.23
N THR A 139 0.35 -52.79 12.12
CA THR A 139 -0.79 -52.93 13.05
C THR A 139 -1.92 -51.95 12.74
N ILE A 140 -1.73 -51.02 11.80
CA ILE A 140 -2.76 -50.05 11.43
C ILE A 140 -3.87 -50.73 10.62
N GLY A 141 -5.12 -50.37 10.87
CA GLY A 141 -6.25 -50.91 10.11
C GLY A 141 -6.46 -50.23 8.76
N TRP A 142 -6.10 -48.95 8.65
CA TRP A 142 -6.29 -48.11 7.46
C TRP A 142 -5.46 -46.82 7.57
N GLY A 143 -5.15 -46.15 6.46
CA GLY A 143 -4.41 -44.89 6.46
C GLY A 143 -2.90 -45.04 6.68
N THR A 144 -2.26 -43.93 7.06
CA THR A 144 -0.81 -43.87 7.33
C THR A 144 -0.55 -43.25 8.71
N LEU A 145 0.46 -43.77 9.40
CA LEU A 145 1.03 -43.23 10.63
C LEU A 145 2.53 -43.02 10.43
N ILE A 146 2.96 -41.78 10.59
CA ILE A 146 4.37 -41.38 10.55
C ILE A 146 4.75 -40.92 11.96
N SER A 147 5.76 -41.55 12.54
CA SER A 147 6.29 -41.21 13.87
C SER A 147 7.72 -40.73 13.72
N ILE A 148 7.98 -39.50 14.16
CA ILE A 148 9.25 -38.82 14.00
C ILE A 148 9.85 -38.63 15.40
N GLU A 149 11.08 -39.09 15.61
CA GLU A 149 11.84 -38.71 16.80
C GLU A 149 12.11 -37.20 16.72
N MET A 150 11.53 -36.44 17.64
CA MET A 150 11.58 -34.97 17.59
C MET A 150 12.97 -34.48 17.99
N PRO A 151 13.62 -33.64 17.16
CA PRO A 151 14.78 -32.90 17.60
C PRO A 151 14.39 -31.81 18.61
N ASP A 152 15.34 -31.41 19.45
CA ASP A 152 15.10 -30.51 20.59
C ASP A 152 14.56 -29.13 20.16
N ASP A 153 14.96 -28.65 18.99
CA ASP A 153 14.53 -27.37 18.43
C ASP A 153 13.06 -27.34 17.99
N TRP A 154 12.48 -28.50 17.65
CA TRP A 154 11.05 -28.62 17.30
C TRP A 154 10.13 -28.57 18.51
N GLN A 155 10.65 -28.78 19.72
CA GLN A 155 9.81 -28.82 20.93
C GLN A 155 9.26 -27.42 21.26
N LEU A 156 9.99 -26.36 20.91
CA LEU A 156 9.58 -25.00 21.17
C LEU A 156 8.63 -24.51 20.07
N GLY A 157 7.39 -24.16 20.43
CA GLY A 157 6.45 -23.52 19.51
C GLY A 157 5.65 -24.45 18.59
N LEU A 158 5.84 -25.78 18.67
CA LEU A 158 5.14 -26.75 17.81
C LEU A 158 3.61 -26.58 17.80
N ASN A 159 2.99 -26.35 18.96
CA ASN A 159 1.54 -26.12 19.04
C ASN A 159 1.11 -24.91 18.20
N SER A 160 1.90 -23.83 18.21
CA SER A 160 1.64 -22.64 17.38
C SER A 160 1.81 -22.96 15.90
N ILE A 161 2.78 -23.80 15.55
CA ILE A 161 3.03 -24.22 14.16
C ILE A 161 1.90 -25.10 13.65
N VAL A 162 1.43 -26.05 14.45
CA VAL A 162 0.29 -26.92 14.12
C VAL A 162 -0.98 -26.09 13.93
N ALA A 163 -1.23 -25.11 14.82
CA ALA A 163 -2.36 -24.18 14.65
C ALA A 163 -2.22 -23.34 13.38
N ASP A 164 -1.04 -22.82 13.06
CA ASP A 164 -0.78 -22.04 11.83
C ASP A 164 -0.97 -22.86 10.54
N VAL A 165 -0.57 -24.14 10.56
CA VAL A 165 -0.77 -25.08 9.45
C VAL A 165 -2.25 -25.40 9.29
N ALA A 166 -2.94 -25.69 10.40
CA ALA A 166 -4.36 -26.05 10.38
C ALA A 166 -5.28 -24.91 9.94
N LEU A 167 -4.91 -23.66 10.21
CA LEU A 167 -5.77 -22.49 10.07
C LEU A 167 -6.47 -22.41 8.71
N HIS A 168 -5.77 -22.63 7.60
CA HIS A 168 -6.34 -22.59 6.24
C HIS A 168 -6.16 -23.91 5.48
N PHE A 169 -5.93 -25.01 6.20
CA PHE A 169 -5.85 -26.33 5.61
C PHE A 169 -7.26 -26.87 5.32
N PRO A 170 -7.49 -27.57 4.19
CA PRO A 170 -8.82 -28.02 3.81
C PRO A 170 -9.39 -29.14 4.70
N LEU A 171 -8.55 -29.91 5.40
CA LEU A 171 -8.98 -31.00 6.28
C LEU A 171 -8.91 -30.58 7.77
N PRO A 172 -9.80 -31.13 8.64
CA PRO A 172 -9.68 -30.94 10.08
C PRO A 172 -8.40 -31.61 10.62
N ILE A 173 -7.66 -30.86 11.45
CA ILE A 173 -6.45 -31.32 12.13
C ILE A 173 -6.69 -31.31 13.64
N THR A 174 -6.35 -32.39 14.33
CA THR A 174 -6.35 -32.44 15.80
C THR A 174 -4.92 -32.50 16.33
N MET A 175 -4.63 -31.81 17.44
CA MET A 175 -3.38 -31.93 18.20
C MET A 175 -3.67 -32.55 19.57
N ASN A 176 -3.10 -33.71 19.89
CA ASN A 176 -3.36 -34.44 21.14
C ASN A 176 -4.87 -34.63 21.40
N GLY A 177 -5.62 -34.98 20.35
CA GLY A 177 -7.08 -35.13 20.37
C GLY A 177 -7.89 -33.82 20.38
N VAL A 178 -7.26 -32.64 20.44
CA VAL A 178 -7.94 -31.33 20.43
C VAL A 178 -7.99 -30.77 19.01
N LEU A 179 -9.20 -30.49 18.52
CA LEU A 179 -9.41 -29.88 17.20
C LEU A 179 -8.75 -28.50 17.13
N GLN A 180 -7.93 -28.28 16.11
CA GLN A 180 -7.23 -27.01 15.88
C GLN A 180 -8.16 -25.99 15.20
N PRO A 181 -7.94 -24.68 15.44
CA PRO A 181 -8.69 -23.62 14.75
C PRO A 181 -8.55 -23.74 13.23
N ARG A 182 -9.66 -23.53 12.53
CA ARG A 182 -9.74 -23.53 11.07
C ARG A 182 -10.66 -22.43 10.60
N GLU A 183 -10.23 -21.74 9.56
CA GLU A 183 -10.89 -20.59 8.96
C GLU A 183 -10.80 -20.65 7.44
N ASP A 184 -11.88 -20.23 6.78
CA ASP A 184 -11.86 -20.05 5.33
C ASP A 184 -10.84 -18.97 4.95
N PHE A 185 -9.92 -19.28 4.03
CA PHE A 185 -8.89 -18.33 3.60
C PHE A 185 -9.48 -17.05 3.00
N LEU A 186 -10.71 -17.14 2.46
CA LEU A 186 -11.44 -16.04 1.86
C LEU A 186 -12.51 -15.45 2.79
N ARG A 187 -12.42 -15.69 4.11
CA ARG A 187 -13.31 -15.07 5.09
C ARG A 187 -13.32 -13.55 4.90
N GLU A 188 -14.48 -12.93 5.09
CA GLU A 188 -14.71 -11.47 4.98
C GLU A 188 -14.49 -10.88 3.58
N ALA A 189 -14.27 -11.72 2.55
CA ALA A 189 -14.31 -11.25 1.17
C ALA A 189 -15.71 -10.66 0.86
N LEU A 190 -15.74 -9.46 0.29
CA LEU A 190 -16.96 -8.78 -0.17
C LEU A 190 -17.61 -9.53 -1.32
N PHE A 191 -16.80 -10.20 -2.13
CA PHE A 191 -17.22 -10.97 -3.29
C PHE A 191 -16.28 -12.15 -3.49
N VAL A 192 -16.83 -13.33 -3.79
CA VAL A 192 -16.05 -14.53 -4.11
C VAL A 192 -16.46 -15.06 -5.48
N LYS A 193 -15.48 -15.31 -6.34
CA LYS A 193 -15.68 -15.86 -7.69
C LYS A 193 -14.82 -17.09 -7.92
N GLU A 194 -15.43 -18.14 -8.45
CA GLU A 194 -14.69 -19.30 -8.96
C GLU A 194 -14.24 -19.06 -10.41
N ALA A 195 -12.95 -19.28 -10.66
CA ALA A 195 -12.31 -19.19 -11.97
C ALA A 195 -10.94 -19.89 -11.94
N CYS A 196 -10.50 -20.44 -13.08
CA CYS A 196 -9.16 -21.04 -13.22
C CYS A 196 -8.84 -22.11 -12.16
N GLY A 197 -9.85 -22.89 -11.73
CA GLY A 197 -9.65 -23.89 -10.67
C GLY A 197 -9.40 -23.31 -9.28
N CYS A 198 -9.68 -22.02 -9.09
CA CYS A 198 -9.44 -21.27 -7.86
C CYS A 198 -10.71 -20.58 -7.39
N ARG A 199 -10.77 -20.27 -6.09
CA ARG A 199 -11.70 -19.28 -5.53
C ARG A 199 -10.95 -17.96 -5.37
N ILE A 200 -11.52 -16.88 -5.88
CA ILE A 200 -10.95 -15.53 -5.85
C ILE A 200 -11.83 -14.67 -4.95
N GLY A 201 -11.32 -14.27 -3.79
CA GLY A 201 -11.99 -13.35 -2.86
C GLY A 201 -11.54 -11.92 -3.10
N VAL A 202 -12.48 -10.97 -3.19
CA VAL A 202 -12.24 -9.53 -3.35
C VAL A 202 -12.49 -8.81 -2.04
N TYR A 203 -11.58 -7.91 -1.70
CA TYR A 203 -11.57 -7.10 -0.48
C TYR A 203 -11.45 -5.64 -0.84
N ASN A 204 -12.02 -4.78 0.01
CA ASN A 204 -11.75 -3.37 0.02
C ASN A 204 -10.94 -3.07 1.29
N LEU A 205 -9.70 -2.61 1.14
CA LEU A 205 -8.69 -2.51 2.19
C LEU A 205 -8.42 -3.87 2.86
N ASP A 206 -7.58 -4.70 2.23
CA ASP A 206 -7.15 -5.97 2.83
C ASP A 206 -6.31 -5.69 4.11
N PRO A 207 -6.79 -6.05 5.32
CA PRO A 207 -6.07 -5.77 6.57
C PRO A 207 -4.73 -6.53 6.68
N ASP A 208 -4.58 -7.64 5.97
CA ASP A 208 -3.34 -8.43 5.95
C ASP A 208 -2.44 -8.09 4.74
N TRP A 209 -2.73 -7.00 4.02
CA TRP A 209 -1.93 -6.50 2.89
C TRP A 209 -0.42 -6.55 3.16
N GLN A 210 -0.01 -6.16 4.36
CA GLN A 210 1.38 -6.05 4.79
C GLN A 210 2.13 -7.40 4.79
N HIS A 211 1.43 -8.53 4.95
CA HIS A 211 2.04 -9.85 5.00
C HIS A 211 2.31 -10.43 3.59
N GLY A 212 1.59 -9.95 2.57
CA GLY A 212 1.77 -10.27 1.16
C GLY A 212 1.45 -11.72 0.76
N ARG A 213 1.01 -12.58 1.69
CA ARG A 213 0.70 -14.00 1.46
C ARG A 213 -0.73 -14.19 0.93
N ARG A 214 -0.93 -13.82 -0.34
CA ARG A 214 -2.27 -13.67 -0.94
C ARG A 214 -2.79 -14.91 -1.69
N ILE A 215 -2.01 -16.00 -1.75
CA ILE A 215 -2.47 -17.27 -2.33
C ILE A 215 -2.31 -18.42 -1.33
N ASN A 216 -3.36 -19.22 -1.16
CA ASN A 216 -3.36 -20.43 -0.34
C ASN A 216 -3.32 -21.70 -1.20
N PHE A 217 -2.24 -22.46 -1.12
CA PHE A 217 -2.08 -23.80 -1.70
C PHE A 217 -2.37 -24.84 -0.62
N HIS A 218 -3.65 -25.02 -0.30
CA HIS A 218 -4.12 -26.01 0.67
C HIS A 218 -3.33 -25.93 2.01
N GLY A 219 -3.31 -24.75 2.63
CA GLY A 219 -2.57 -24.45 3.86
C GLY A 219 -1.18 -23.83 3.65
N LEU A 220 -0.58 -24.00 2.47
CA LEU A 220 0.67 -23.31 2.11
C LEU A 220 0.37 -21.91 1.55
N ARG A 221 0.51 -20.89 2.41
CA ARG A 221 0.30 -19.50 2.03
C ARG A 221 1.57 -18.88 1.46
N VAL A 222 1.53 -18.44 0.21
CA VAL A 222 2.69 -17.91 -0.52
C VAL A 222 2.49 -16.47 -0.94
N LYS A 223 3.61 -15.76 -1.11
CA LYS A 223 3.61 -14.41 -1.66
C LYS A 223 3.42 -14.48 -3.17
N CYS A 224 2.56 -13.60 -3.69
CA CYS A 224 2.37 -13.43 -5.12
C CYS A 224 1.89 -12.01 -5.39
N THR A 225 2.50 -11.36 -6.39
CA THR A 225 1.98 -10.10 -6.92
C THR A 225 0.65 -10.38 -7.62
N LEU A 226 -0.42 -9.85 -7.04
CA LEU A 226 -1.78 -9.93 -7.53
C LEU A 226 -2.32 -8.51 -7.72
N PRO A 227 -3.26 -8.31 -8.66
CA PRO A 227 -3.77 -6.99 -8.97
C PRO A 227 -4.31 -6.28 -7.72
N THR A 228 -4.09 -4.97 -7.71
CA THR A 228 -4.74 -4.03 -6.82
C THR A 228 -5.16 -2.79 -7.59
N ILE A 229 -6.32 -2.26 -7.23
CA ILE A 229 -6.94 -1.15 -7.94
C ILE A 229 -7.43 -0.16 -6.90
N GLY A 230 -6.89 1.06 -6.94
CA GLY A 230 -7.39 2.18 -6.14
C GLY A 230 -8.40 3.00 -6.94
N GLU A 231 -9.34 3.62 -6.24
CA GLU A 231 -10.23 4.64 -6.80
C GLU A 231 -9.64 6.04 -6.57
N VAL A 232 -9.82 6.96 -7.54
CA VAL A 232 -9.19 8.29 -7.54
C VAL A 232 -9.72 9.12 -6.37
N LYS A 233 -8.79 9.62 -5.53
CA LYS A 233 -9.03 10.43 -4.32
C LYS A 233 -10.00 9.84 -3.29
N ASP A 234 -10.34 8.57 -3.41
CA ASP A 234 -11.05 7.83 -2.38
C ASP A 234 -10.02 6.99 -1.62
N SER A 235 -9.39 7.59 -0.60
CA SER A 235 -8.30 6.98 0.17
C SER A 235 -8.71 5.70 0.89
N PHE A 236 -10.02 5.41 0.96
CA PHE A 236 -10.58 4.23 1.61
C PHE A 236 -10.95 3.11 0.64
N ASP A 237 -10.99 3.38 -0.67
CA ASP A 237 -11.36 2.39 -1.66
C ASP A 237 -10.12 1.83 -2.38
N HIS A 238 -9.54 0.80 -1.76
CA HIS A 238 -8.41 0.05 -2.30
C HIS A 238 -8.77 -1.42 -2.47
N TRP A 239 -9.03 -1.81 -3.71
CA TRP A 239 -9.45 -3.16 -4.04
C TRP A 239 -8.27 -4.11 -4.13
N ALA A 240 -8.36 -5.21 -3.42
CA ALA A 240 -7.38 -6.28 -3.43
C ALA A 240 -8.07 -7.65 -3.49
N VAL A 241 -7.33 -8.66 -3.94
CA VAL A 241 -7.75 -10.06 -3.98
C VAL A 241 -6.92 -10.98 -3.10
N ARG A 242 -7.55 -12.07 -2.62
CA ARG A 242 -6.88 -13.28 -2.14
C ARG A 242 -7.36 -14.47 -2.97
N ILE A 243 -6.53 -15.49 -3.13
CA ILE A 243 -6.82 -16.66 -3.96
C ILE A 243 -6.64 -17.94 -3.17
N ASP A 244 -7.67 -18.78 -3.16
CA ASP A 244 -7.65 -20.13 -2.59
C ASP A 244 -7.64 -21.16 -3.72
N ILE A 245 -6.58 -21.97 -3.80
CA ILE A 245 -6.42 -22.99 -4.85
C ILE A 245 -7.33 -24.17 -4.55
N VAL A 246 -8.15 -24.58 -5.53
CA VAL A 246 -9.03 -25.76 -5.43
C VAL A 246 -8.50 -26.91 -6.28
N ASP A 247 -8.35 -26.69 -7.59
CA ASP A 247 -7.83 -27.64 -8.57
C ASP A 247 -7.23 -26.86 -9.76
N ALA A 248 -5.99 -26.38 -9.60
CA ALA A 248 -5.31 -25.51 -10.56
C ALA A 248 -3.97 -26.13 -11.01
N PRO A 249 -3.99 -27.19 -11.85
CA PRO A 249 -2.82 -27.95 -12.27
C PRO A 249 -1.68 -27.11 -12.86
N ASP A 250 -2.04 -26.08 -13.62
CA ASP A 250 -1.06 -25.28 -14.37
C ASP A 250 -0.43 -24.16 -13.52
N ILE A 251 -0.80 -24.05 -12.24
CA ILE A 251 -0.25 -23.08 -11.29
C ILE A 251 0.74 -23.79 -10.38
N HIS A 252 2.03 -23.61 -10.68
CA HIS A 252 3.11 -24.28 -9.97
C HIS A 252 3.84 -23.35 -9.01
N LEU A 253 4.37 -23.93 -7.94
CA LEU A 253 5.30 -23.26 -7.03
C LEU A 253 6.74 -23.53 -7.47
N LEU A 254 7.62 -22.54 -7.27
CA LEU A 254 9.04 -22.68 -7.53
C LEU A 254 9.61 -23.76 -6.61
N LEU A 255 10.05 -24.86 -7.21
CA LEU A 255 10.70 -25.95 -6.50
C LEU A 255 12.15 -25.55 -6.17
N PRO A 256 12.69 -26.04 -5.06
CA PRO A 256 12.09 -26.99 -4.11
C PRO A 256 11.43 -26.32 -2.89
N ALA A 257 11.75 -25.05 -2.61
CA ALA A 257 11.35 -24.37 -1.38
C ALA A 257 9.86 -24.00 -1.35
N ARG A 258 9.17 -23.97 -2.50
CA ARG A 258 7.73 -23.70 -2.63
C ARG A 258 7.27 -22.37 -2.02
N LYS A 259 8.15 -21.35 -2.04
CA LYS A 259 7.89 -20.04 -1.43
C LYS A 259 7.29 -19.02 -2.40
N GLU A 260 7.43 -19.26 -3.70
CA GLU A 260 7.07 -18.36 -4.79
C GLU A 260 6.29 -19.12 -5.86
N VAL A 261 5.41 -18.42 -6.56
CA VAL A 261 4.64 -18.98 -7.68
C VAL A 261 5.42 -18.77 -8.99
N ILE A 262 5.43 -19.77 -9.86
CA ILE A 262 6.11 -19.68 -11.16
C ILE A 262 5.31 -18.76 -12.09
N GLU A 263 6.01 -17.82 -12.73
CA GLU A 263 5.44 -16.96 -13.76
C GLU A 263 5.10 -17.78 -15.02
N SER A 264 3.79 -17.99 -15.24
CA SER A 264 3.27 -18.81 -16.34
C SER A 264 2.10 -18.14 -17.05
N THR A 265 1.69 -18.68 -18.21
CA THR A 265 0.47 -18.26 -18.90
C THR A 265 -0.77 -18.49 -18.04
N ALA A 266 -0.81 -19.56 -17.25
CA ALA A 266 -1.89 -19.83 -16.31
C ALA A 266 -1.95 -18.79 -15.18
N LEU A 267 -0.80 -18.37 -14.63
CA LEU A 267 -0.77 -17.31 -13.61
C LEU A 267 -1.24 -15.97 -14.18
N ARG A 268 -0.88 -15.64 -15.44
CA ARG A 268 -1.42 -14.45 -16.13
C ARG A 268 -2.94 -14.53 -16.30
N ALA A 269 -3.47 -15.67 -16.73
CA ALA A 269 -4.91 -15.88 -16.84
C ALA A 269 -5.63 -15.75 -15.48
N LEU A 270 -5.00 -16.23 -14.40
CA LEU A 270 -5.51 -16.08 -13.05
C LEU A 270 -5.51 -14.60 -12.59
N ARG A 271 -4.48 -13.83 -12.95
CA ARG A 271 -4.44 -12.37 -12.70
C ARG A 271 -5.53 -11.63 -13.47
N ASP A 272 -5.74 -11.95 -14.76
CA ASP A 272 -6.85 -11.40 -15.55
C ASP A 272 -8.23 -11.76 -14.95
N ALA A 273 -8.39 -12.98 -14.45
CA ALA A 273 -9.60 -13.41 -13.76
C ALA A 273 -9.82 -12.65 -12.44
N ALA A 274 -8.73 -12.36 -11.72
CA ALA A 274 -8.75 -11.58 -10.49
C ALA A 274 -9.06 -10.09 -10.72
N GLU A 275 -8.46 -9.45 -11.72
CA GLU A 275 -8.80 -8.09 -12.15
C GLU A 275 -10.29 -8.00 -12.51
N ARG A 276 -10.79 -8.97 -13.28
CA ARG A 276 -12.21 -9.06 -13.63
C ARG A 276 -13.11 -9.21 -12.41
N ALA A 277 -12.67 -9.94 -11.38
CA ALA A 277 -13.41 -10.07 -10.13
C ALA A 277 -13.47 -8.74 -9.38
N ILE A 278 -12.35 -8.00 -9.33
CA ILE A 278 -12.31 -6.64 -8.76
C ILE A 278 -13.31 -5.73 -9.47
N TYR A 279 -13.24 -5.62 -10.80
CA TYR A 279 -14.14 -4.73 -11.55
C TYR A 279 -15.62 -5.08 -11.35
N LYS A 280 -15.96 -6.37 -11.26
CA LYS A 280 -17.33 -6.80 -10.95
C LYS A 280 -17.77 -6.40 -9.55
N ALA A 281 -16.87 -6.50 -8.56
CA ALA A 281 -17.15 -6.04 -7.21
C ALA A 281 -17.32 -4.50 -7.18
N THR A 282 -16.48 -3.75 -7.90
CA THR A 282 -16.63 -2.30 -8.04
C THR A 282 -17.98 -1.93 -8.66
N GLY A 283 -18.40 -2.62 -9.72
CA GLY A 283 -19.71 -2.40 -10.35
C GLY A 283 -20.93 -2.78 -9.51
N SER A 284 -20.74 -3.38 -8.33
CA SER A 284 -21.83 -3.62 -7.37
C SER A 284 -22.12 -2.42 -6.47
N LYS A 285 -21.20 -1.45 -6.41
CA LYS A 285 -21.44 -0.15 -5.77
C LYS A 285 -22.41 0.69 -6.61
N ALA A 286 -23.04 1.69 -5.98
CA ALA A 286 -23.92 2.62 -6.68
C ALA A 286 -23.17 3.45 -7.75
N ASP A 287 -21.91 3.79 -7.47
CA ASP A 287 -21.00 4.49 -8.36
C ASP A 287 -19.54 4.08 -8.07
N HIS A 288 -18.61 4.57 -8.91
CA HIS A 288 -17.17 4.35 -8.73
C HIS A 288 -16.36 5.54 -9.21
N ARG A 289 -15.07 5.56 -8.83
CA ARG A 289 -14.06 6.55 -9.18
C ARG A 289 -12.80 5.91 -9.75
N LEU A 290 -12.93 4.77 -10.42
CA LEU A 290 -11.83 4.17 -11.19
C LEU A 290 -11.20 5.17 -12.14
N ALA A 291 -9.86 5.18 -12.19
CA ALA A 291 -9.11 5.84 -13.26
C ALA A 291 -9.58 5.34 -14.64
N PHE A 292 -9.55 6.21 -15.65
CA PHE A 292 -10.03 5.92 -16.99
C PHE A 292 -9.35 4.68 -17.60
N ALA A 293 -8.03 4.54 -17.43
CA ALA A 293 -7.29 3.37 -17.87
C ALA A 293 -7.82 2.05 -17.24
N ASN A 294 -8.21 2.08 -15.96
CA ASN A 294 -8.80 0.93 -15.28
C ASN A 294 -10.21 0.62 -15.79
N TRP A 295 -10.99 1.64 -16.14
CA TRP A 295 -12.32 1.47 -16.74
C TRP A 295 -12.25 0.90 -18.16
N GLN A 296 -11.30 1.36 -18.98
CA GLN A 296 -11.03 0.75 -20.29
C GLN A 296 -10.59 -0.70 -20.15
N ARG A 297 -9.68 -0.97 -19.20
CA ARG A 297 -9.21 -2.32 -18.90
C ARG A 297 -10.34 -3.24 -18.43
N ALA A 298 -11.31 -2.73 -17.67
CA ALA A 298 -12.52 -3.47 -17.32
C ALA A 298 -13.30 -3.90 -18.57
N GLY A 299 -13.45 -2.99 -19.54
CA GLY A 299 -14.04 -3.26 -20.85
C GLY A 299 -13.29 -4.32 -21.66
N ASP A 300 -11.95 -4.25 -21.72
CA ASP A 300 -11.10 -5.26 -22.37
C ASP A 300 -11.25 -6.64 -21.73
N LEU A 301 -11.48 -6.68 -20.41
CA LEU A 301 -11.82 -7.89 -19.66
C LEU A 301 -13.33 -8.21 -19.68
N GLY A 302 -14.11 -7.60 -20.57
CA GLY A 302 -15.52 -7.90 -20.76
C GLY A 302 -16.42 -7.58 -19.55
N VAL A 303 -16.02 -6.62 -18.72
CA VAL A 303 -16.81 -6.07 -17.61
C VAL A 303 -17.30 -4.69 -18.02
N ALA A 304 -18.59 -4.58 -18.33
CA ALA A 304 -19.21 -3.28 -18.60
C ALA A 304 -19.48 -2.55 -17.29
N LEU A 305 -18.90 -1.36 -17.15
CA LEU A 305 -19.12 -0.45 -16.02
C LEU A 305 -19.67 0.89 -16.57
N PRO A 306 -20.51 1.61 -15.81
CA PRO A 306 -20.88 2.99 -16.17
C PRO A 306 -19.64 3.90 -16.18
N GLU A 307 -19.75 5.12 -16.68
CA GLU A 307 -18.68 6.11 -16.46
C GLU A 307 -18.52 6.38 -14.96
N ALA A 308 -17.31 6.78 -14.55
CA ALA A 308 -17.04 7.14 -13.16
C ALA A 308 -17.96 8.28 -12.69
N ARG A 309 -18.25 8.29 -11.37
CA ARG A 309 -19.03 9.34 -10.69
C ARG A 309 -18.49 10.72 -11.06
N SER A 310 -19.33 11.52 -11.69
CA SER A 310 -19.01 12.90 -12.04
C SER A 310 -18.73 13.78 -10.81
N GLY A 311 -17.87 14.76 -10.98
CA GLY A 311 -17.54 15.76 -9.97
C GLY A 311 -16.12 15.59 -9.44
N LEU A 312 -15.50 16.71 -9.09
CA LEU A 312 -14.10 16.80 -8.69
C LEU A 312 -13.96 17.44 -7.30
N SER A 313 -12.79 17.29 -6.70
CA SER A 313 -12.45 17.98 -5.47
C SER A 313 -12.41 19.51 -5.66
N THR A 314 -12.94 20.26 -4.70
CA THR A 314 -12.83 21.72 -4.67
C THR A 314 -11.35 22.12 -4.65
N TRP A 315 -10.96 23.01 -5.55
CA TRP A 315 -9.61 23.54 -5.60
C TRP A 315 -9.32 24.39 -4.37
N ARG A 316 -8.11 24.21 -3.85
CA ARG A 316 -7.51 25.07 -2.82
C ARG A 316 -6.10 25.44 -3.29
N PRO A 317 -5.67 26.69 -3.07
CA PRO A 317 -4.35 27.11 -3.47
C PRO A 317 -3.28 26.34 -2.71
N GLU A 318 -2.27 25.85 -3.43
CA GLU A 318 -1.14 25.11 -2.87
C GLU A 318 -0.30 26.00 -1.96
N THR A 319 0.23 25.41 -0.90
CA THR A 319 1.20 26.08 -0.01
C THR A 319 2.56 25.42 -0.14
N ALA A 320 3.63 26.19 0.09
CA ALA A 320 5.00 25.67 -0.01
C ALA A 320 5.29 24.53 0.99
N ASP A 321 4.53 24.43 2.08
CA ASP A 321 4.67 23.37 3.11
C ASP A 321 3.74 22.16 2.86
N ASP A 322 2.96 22.14 1.76
CA ASP A 322 2.00 21.06 1.46
C ASP A 322 2.68 19.67 1.25
N CYS A 323 4.02 19.62 1.16
CA CYS A 323 4.80 18.39 1.09
C CYS A 323 4.62 17.48 2.32
N HIS A 324 4.14 18.02 3.45
CA HIS A 324 3.86 17.27 4.69
C HIS A 324 2.44 16.67 4.77
N GLY A 325 1.63 16.81 3.71
CA GLY A 325 0.37 16.09 3.55
C GLY A 325 -0.85 17.02 3.45
N ARG A 326 -1.45 17.03 2.25
CA ARG A 326 -2.68 17.75 1.94
C ARG A 326 -3.89 17.06 2.59
N ALA A 327 -4.67 17.80 3.38
CA ALA A 327 -5.90 17.26 3.97
C ALA A 327 -6.92 16.83 2.90
N SER A 328 -7.69 15.78 3.18
CA SER A 328 -8.70 15.20 2.28
C SER A 328 -9.59 16.26 1.64
N ALA A 329 -9.63 16.28 0.32
CA ALA A 329 -10.27 17.33 -0.44
C ALA A 329 -11.80 17.10 -0.50
N THR A 330 -12.56 18.13 -0.12
CA THR A 330 -14.02 18.12 -0.16
C THR A 330 -14.49 18.11 -1.62
N MET A 331 -15.55 17.36 -1.92
CA MET A 331 -16.19 17.41 -3.23
C MET A 331 -16.76 18.79 -3.52
N ALA A 332 -16.55 19.28 -4.74
CA ALA A 332 -17.15 20.53 -5.19
C ALA A 332 -18.68 20.41 -5.23
N PRO A 333 -19.41 21.47 -4.85
CA PRO A 333 -20.86 21.50 -4.99
C PRO A 333 -21.28 21.49 -6.47
N GLU A 334 -22.55 21.21 -6.75
CA GLU A 334 -23.08 21.34 -8.11
C GLU A 334 -22.90 22.76 -8.67
N GLY A 335 -22.41 22.87 -9.90
CA GLY A 335 -22.15 24.15 -10.55
C GLY A 335 -21.27 24.01 -11.80
N ALA A 336 -21.01 25.13 -12.48
CA ALA A 336 -20.06 25.16 -13.59
C ALA A 336 -18.64 25.00 -13.05
N MET A 337 -17.99 23.86 -13.32
CA MET A 337 -16.62 23.59 -12.86
C MET A 337 -15.60 24.19 -13.84
N LEU A 338 -14.46 24.63 -13.30
CA LEU A 338 -13.26 25.01 -14.07
C LEU A 338 -12.06 24.30 -13.45
N ILE A 339 -11.41 23.44 -14.24
CA ILE A 339 -10.26 22.67 -13.78
C ILE A 339 -9.06 23.59 -13.65
N VAL A 340 -8.45 23.57 -12.47
CA VAL A 340 -7.16 24.19 -12.18
C VAL A 340 -6.09 23.11 -12.21
N PRO A 341 -5.02 23.26 -13.01
CA PRO A 341 -3.91 22.32 -13.02
C PRO A 341 -3.16 22.34 -11.68
N THR A 342 -2.21 21.44 -11.49
CA THR A 342 -1.21 21.57 -10.42
C THR A 342 -0.39 22.83 -10.69
N LEU A 343 -0.21 23.66 -9.67
CA LEU A 343 0.42 24.98 -9.77
C LEU A 343 1.43 25.14 -8.64
N GLU A 344 2.55 25.80 -8.89
CA GLU A 344 3.45 26.23 -7.82
C GLU A 344 2.72 27.13 -6.81
N SER A 345 3.17 27.10 -5.56
CA SER A 345 2.49 27.75 -4.43
C SER A 345 2.26 29.24 -4.66
N ASP A 346 3.23 29.96 -5.21
CA ASP A 346 3.15 31.40 -5.46
C ASP A 346 2.10 31.75 -6.53
N ILE A 347 2.03 30.98 -7.62
CA ILE A 347 0.98 31.11 -8.64
C ILE A 347 -0.39 30.73 -8.07
N ALA A 348 -0.48 29.64 -7.31
CA ALA A 348 -1.73 29.18 -6.72
C ALA A 348 -2.30 30.22 -5.73
N GLN A 349 -1.46 30.77 -4.84
CA GLN A 349 -1.87 31.80 -3.89
C GLN A 349 -2.31 33.09 -4.61
N ALA A 350 -1.66 33.45 -5.71
CA ALA A 350 -2.06 34.61 -6.52
C ALA A 350 -3.40 34.39 -7.24
N LEU A 351 -3.63 33.20 -7.82
CA LEU A 351 -4.91 32.83 -8.44
C LEU A 351 -6.06 32.89 -7.42
N ALA A 352 -5.83 32.51 -6.16
CA ALA A 352 -6.84 32.59 -5.11
C ALA A 352 -7.33 34.01 -4.83
N LEU A 353 -6.53 35.05 -5.13
CA LEU A 353 -6.98 36.46 -5.03
C LEU A 353 -7.94 36.86 -6.17
N ALA A 354 -7.95 36.12 -7.26
CA ALA A 354 -8.81 36.34 -8.42
C ALA A 354 -10.11 35.53 -8.37
N GLN A 355 -10.21 34.49 -7.54
CA GLN A 355 -11.31 33.51 -7.54
C GLN A 355 -12.71 34.17 -7.41
N ASP A 356 -12.85 35.19 -6.58
CA ASP A 356 -14.13 35.85 -6.28
C ASP A 356 -14.45 36.99 -7.25
N ARG A 357 -13.62 37.17 -8.30
CA ARG A 357 -13.74 38.24 -9.29
C ARG A 357 -14.25 37.68 -10.62
N THR A 358 -14.93 38.50 -11.41
CA THR A 358 -15.39 38.12 -12.75
C THR A 358 -14.18 37.93 -13.69
N PRO A 359 -14.15 36.86 -14.51
CA PRO A 359 -15.21 35.86 -14.71
C PRO A 359 -15.09 34.61 -13.82
N LEU A 360 -14.04 34.46 -13.01
CA LEU A 360 -13.81 33.27 -12.19
C LEU A 360 -14.89 33.00 -11.16
N ARG A 361 -15.50 34.05 -10.60
CA ARG A 361 -16.60 33.93 -9.62
C ARG A 361 -17.80 33.13 -10.13
N ASP A 362 -17.92 32.98 -11.46
CA ASP A 362 -19.02 32.26 -12.10
C ASP A 362 -18.73 30.74 -12.19
N PHE A 363 -17.52 30.31 -11.79
CA PHE A 363 -17.08 28.92 -11.78
C PHE A 363 -16.77 28.41 -10.37
N GLN A 364 -16.94 27.10 -10.18
CA GLN A 364 -16.33 26.35 -9.08
C GLN A 364 -14.93 25.90 -9.54
N LEU A 365 -13.88 26.46 -8.95
CA LEU A 365 -12.52 26.01 -9.20
C LEU A 365 -12.35 24.61 -8.60
N VAL A 366 -11.89 23.66 -9.42
CA VAL A 366 -11.72 22.26 -9.03
C VAL A 366 -10.34 21.75 -9.39
N GLU A 367 -9.82 20.82 -8.59
CA GLU A 367 -8.48 20.26 -8.81
C GLU A 367 -8.46 19.35 -10.03
N ALA A 368 -7.39 19.42 -10.82
CA ALA A 368 -7.13 18.44 -11.85
C ALA A 368 -7.00 17.03 -11.24
N GLU A 369 -7.64 16.05 -11.89
CA GLU A 369 -7.60 14.64 -11.53
C GLU A 369 -7.26 13.88 -12.81
N SER A 370 -6.00 14.02 -13.25
CA SER A 370 -5.51 13.45 -14.52
C SER A 370 -5.81 11.96 -14.73
N PRO A 371 -5.92 11.08 -13.70
CA PRO A 371 -6.33 9.70 -13.93
C PRO A 371 -7.78 9.55 -14.47
N LEU A 372 -8.61 10.59 -14.41
CA LEU A 372 -9.98 10.61 -14.95
C LEU A 372 -10.05 11.13 -16.40
N GLN A 373 -8.95 11.61 -16.97
CA GLN A 373 -8.91 12.06 -18.36
C GLN A 373 -9.29 10.92 -19.32
N GLY A 374 -10.19 11.19 -20.25
CA GLY A 374 -10.78 10.23 -21.18
C GLY A 374 -12.26 9.90 -20.92
N TYR A 375 -12.76 10.15 -19.70
CA TYR A 375 -14.21 10.09 -19.46
C TYR A 375 -14.92 11.26 -20.14
N ALA A 376 -16.07 10.99 -20.78
CA ALA A 376 -16.75 12.01 -21.57
C ALA A 376 -17.16 13.23 -20.74
N TRP A 377 -17.62 13.03 -19.49
CA TRP A 377 -17.98 14.13 -18.60
C TRP A 377 -16.76 14.95 -18.13
N TYR A 378 -15.59 14.32 -17.95
CA TYR A 378 -14.38 14.99 -17.47
C TYR A 378 -13.77 15.83 -18.59
N ASP A 379 -13.63 15.23 -19.77
CA ASP A 379 -13.05 15.89 -20.94
C ASP A 379 -13.91 17.06 -21.42
N ALA A 380 -15.22 17.05 -21.13
CA ALA A 380 -16.15 18.14 -21.40
C ALA A 380 -15.96 19.39 -20.53
N LEU A 381 -15.18 19.32 -19.45
CA LEU A 381 -14.97 20.45 -18.53
C LEU A 381 -13.96 21.45 -19.10
N PRO A 382 -14.15 22.76 -18.85
CA PRO A 382 -13.15 23.75 -19.17
C PRO A 382 -11.95 23.62 -18.22
N ILE A 383 -10.75 23.92 -18.74
CA ILE A 383 -9.48 23.82 -18.01
C ILE A 383 -8.64 25.08 -18.22
N ILE A 384 -7.97 25.53 -17.16
CA ILE A 384 -6.93 26.55 -17.25
C ILE A 384 -5.68 25.89 -17.86
N GLU A 385 -5.32 26.26 -19.08
CA GLU A 385 -4.11 25.76 -19.76
C GLU A 385 -2.87 26.55 -19.36
N GLN A 386 -3.01 27.86 -19.17
CA GLN A 386 -1.90 28.75 -18.84
C GLN A 386 -2.31 29.84 -17.86
N ILE A 387 -1.39 30.17 -16.97
CA ILE A 387 -1.49 31.26 -16.01
C ILE A 387 -0.26 32.14 -16.16
N SER A 388 -0.47 33.44 -16.24
CA SER A 388 0.63 34.41 -16.23
C SER A 388 0.19 35.71 -15.59
N PHE A 389 1.15 36.52 -15.17
CA PHE A 389 0.91 37.77 -14.49
C PHE A 389 1.56 38.90 -15.26
N ARG A 390 0.84 40.01 -15.38
CA ARG A 390 1.36 41.29 -15.87
C ARG A 390 1.43 42.28 -14.72
N ILE A 391 2.62 42.82 -14.50
CA ILE A 391 2.92 43.76 -13.43
C ILE A 391 3.25 45.11 -14.09
N HIS A 392 2.44 46.12 -13.81
CA HIS A 392 2.66 47.48 -14.27
C HIS A 392 3.26 48.30 -13.14
N ARG A 393 4.45 48.86 -13.36
CA ARG A 393 5.16 49.66 -12.37
C ARG A 393 6.04 50.70 -13.04
N ASP A 394 5.95 51.94 -12.56
CA ASP A 394 6.78 53.07 -13.01
C ASP A 394 6.73 53.28 -14.54
N GLY A 395 5.58 52.98 -15.16
CA GLY A 395 5.38 53.06 -16.61
C GLY A 395 5.96 51.91 -17.44
N ALA A 396 6.53 50.88 -16.81
CA ALA A 396 6.97 49.64 -17.45
C ALA A 396 5.99 48.48 -17.18
N GLU A 397 5.99 47.49 -18.07
CA GLU A 397 5.24 46.23 -17.92
C GLU A 397 6.22 45.07 -17.82
N TYR A 398 6.00 44.21 -16.82
CA TYR A 398 6.77 43.00 -16.59
C TYR A 398 5.85 41.78 -16.61
N ARG A 399 6.38 40.63 -17.06
CA ARG A 399 5.66 39.37 -17.11
C ARG A 399 6.26 38.39 -16.12
N TYR A 400 5.41 37.64 -15.44
CA TYR A 400 5.78 36.56 -14.53
C TYR A 400 4.90 35.34 -14.79
N ASP A 401 5.50 34.15 -14.89
CA ASP A 401 4.84 32.85 -14.98
C ASP A 401 5.86 31.76 -14.59
N ASP A 402 5.48 30.48 -14.64
CA ASP A 402 6.35 29.36 -14.23
C ASP A 402 7.69 29.31 -15.00
N GLU A 403 7.73 29.86 -16.21
CA GLU A 403 8.92 29.83 -17.08
C GLU A 403 9.64 31.18 -17.14
N THR A 404 9.02 32.25 -16.65
CA THR A 404 9.50 33.63 -16.80
C THR A 404 9.83 34.27 -15.46
N TYR A 405 11.12 34.52 -15.25
CA TYR A 405 11.64 35.23 -14.09
C TYR A 405 11.65 36.75 -14.27
N LEU A 406 11.50 37.47 -13.17
CA LEU A 406 11.64 38.91 -13.10
C LEU A 406 13.12 39.32 -12.98
N PRO A 407 13.47 40.57 -13.37
CA PRO A 407 14.85 41.06 -13.27
C PRO A 407 15.41 40.96 -11.84
N ALA A 408 16.64 40.45 -11.71
CA ALA A 408 17.27 40.22 -10.40
C ALA A 408 17.57 41.50 -9.59
N ASP A 409 17.63 42.66 -10.26
CA ASP A 409 17.81 43.97 -9.64
C ASP A 409 16.48 44.68 -9.27
N MET A 410 15.35 44.05 -9.58
CA MET A 410 14.04 44.54 -9.20
C MET A 410 13.86 44.43 -7.67
N ALA A 411 13.28 45.46 -7.06
CA ALA A 411 12.96 45.45 -5.63
C ALA A 411 11.46 45.22 -5.41
N SER A 412 11.11 44.51 -4.33
CA SER A 412 9.74 44.45 -3.81
C SER A 412 9.16 45.85 -3.58
N GLY A 413 7.83 45.99 -3.66
CA GLY A 413 7.18 47.27 -3.38
C GLY A 413 5.82 47.46 -4.03
N ILE A 414 5.37 48.71 -4.04
CA ILE A 414 4.09 49.09 -4.63
C ILE A 414 4.18 49.07 -6.16
N SER A 415 3.15 48.51 -6.79
CA SER A 415 2.95 48.51 -8.24
C SER A 415 1.67 49.26 -8.60
N ASP A 416 1.61 49.82 -9.81
CA ASP A 416 0.45 50.55 -10.30
C ASP A 416 -0.74 49.61 -10.50
N ARG A 417 -0.48 48.43 -11.06
CA ARG A 417 -1.51 47.43 -11.39
C ARG A 417 -0.90 46.04 -11.54
N ILE A 418 -1.61 45.02 -11.06
CA ILE A 418 -1.23 43.61 -11.25
C ILE A 418 -2.43 42.87 -11.86
N VAL A 419 -2.20 42.16 -12.96
CA VAL A 419 -3.25 41.44 -13.71
C VAL A 419 -2.84 39.98 -13.86
N VAL A 420 -3.68 39.05 -13.40
CA VAL A 420 -3.57 37.64 -13.78
C VAL A 420 -4.26 37.43 -15.12
N GLU A 421 -3.57 36.78 -16.05
CA GLU A 421 -4.06 36.36 -17.35
C GLU A 421 -4.17 34.84 -17.39
N LEU A 422 -5.35 34.37 -17.75
CA LEU A 422 -5.69 32.96 -17.82
C LEU A 422 -6.08 32.61 -19.25
N ILE A 423 -5.46 31.56 -19.79
CA ILE A 423 -5.92 30.94 -21.03
C ILE A 423 -6.74 29.72 -20.62
N VAL A 424 -8.04 29.77 -20.91
CA VAL A 424 -8.99 28.70 -20.60
C VAL A 424 -9.40 28.01 -21.90
N ALA A 425 -9.16 26.71 -21.98
CA ALA A 425 -9.75 25.88 -23.01
C ALA A 425 -11.18 25.50 -22.58
N GLN A 426 -12.15 25.71 -23.46
CA GLN A 426 -13.57 25.41 -23.18
C GLN A 426 -13.84 23.91 -23.02
N VAL A 427 -12.94 23.07 -23.54
CA VAL A 427 -12.99 21.62 -23.47
C VAL A 427 -11.55 21.09 -23.46
N GLY A 428 -11.25 20.02 -22.74
CA GLY A 428 -9.89 19.47 -22.53
C GLY A 428 -9.27 18.74 -23.72
N HIS A 429 -9.52 19.15 -24.97
CA HIS A 429 -9.04 18.46 -26.17
C HIS A 429 -8.35 19.40 -27.18
N GLU A 430 -7.36 18.87 -27.93
CA GLU A 430 -6.61 19.61 -28.94
C GLU A 430 -7.54 20.28 -29.97
N GLY A 431 -7.42 21.60 -30.12
CA GLY A 431 -8.26 22.39 -31.03
C GLY A 431 -9.51 23.02 -30.41
N ALA A 432 -9.73 22.88 -29.09
CA ALA A 432 -10.80 23.59 -28.39
C ALA A 432 -10.68 25.12 -28.52
N SER A 433 -11.83 25.80 -28.50
CA SER A 433 -11.86 27.26 -28.43
C SER A 433 -11.22 27.71 -27.11
N ARG A 434 -10.33 28.70 -27.20
CA ARG A 434 -9.67 29.31 -26.05
C ARG A 434 -10.30 30.65 -25.73
N SER A 435 -10.55 30.90 -24.46
CA SER A 435 -10.90 32.23 -23.95
C SER A 435 -9.74 32.75 -23.12
N VAL A 436 -9.47 34.05 -23.26
CA VAL A 436 -8.50 34.75 -22.42
C VAL A 436 -9.26 35.55 -21.38
N HIS A 437 -8.93 35.35 -20.13
CA HIS A 437 -9.50 36.09 -19.01
C HIS A 437 -8.40 36.89 -18.32
N ALA A 438 -8.69 38.15 -18.03
CA ALA A 438 -7.77 39.05 -17.35
C ALA A 438 -8.45 39.59 -16.09
N VAL A 439 -7.83 39.37 -14.93
CA VAL A 439 -8.38 39.76 -13.63
C VAL A 439 -7.33 40.54 -12.86
N GLU A 440 -7.70 41.73 -12.37
CA GLU A 440 -6.81 42.48 -11.48
C GLU A 440 -6.76 41.84 -10.11
N ILE A 441 -5.56 41.73 -9.54
CA ILE A 441 -5.32 41.24 -8.18
C ILE A 441 -4.56 42.28 -7.37
N PRO A 442 -4.76 42.34 -6.04
CA PRO A 442 -4.19 43.40 -5.21
C PRO A 442 -2.72 43.15 -4.81
N ALA A 443 -2.22 41.93 -4.99
CA ALA A 443 -0.85 41.57 -4.65
C ALA A 443 -0.39 40.33 -5.43
N LEU A 444 0.93 40.16 -5.50
CA LEU A 444 1.61 39.01 -6.08
C LEU A 444 2.92 38.77 -5.32
N VAL A 445 3.14 37.53 -4.90
CA VAL A 445 4.43 37.06 -4.39
C VAL A 445 5.04 36.27 -5.53
N CYS A 446 6.23 36.63 -5.97
CA CYS A 446 6.95 35.95 -7.03
C CYS A 446 8.13 35.23 -6.38
N ARG A 447 8.15 33.90 -6.45
CA ARG A 447 9.26 33.08 -5.96
C ARG A 447 10.58 33.42 -6.65
N ASN A 448 10.49 33.81 -7.93
CA ASN A 448 11.62 34.25 -8.76
C ASN A 448 12.86 33.33 -8.76
N GLY A 449 12.67 32.03 -8.53
CA GLY A 449 13.73 31.02 -8.54
C GLY A 449 14.15 30.50 -7.17
N GLY A 450 13.77 31.18 -6.07
CA GLY A 450 14.21 30.86 -4.71
C GLY A 450 13.08 30.63 -3.71
N TRP A 451 13.29 29.81 -2.68
CA TRP A 451 12.28 29.57 -1.63
C TRP A 451 12.43 30.49 -0.41
N ASP A 452 13.46 31.33 -0.40
CA ASP A 452 13.68 32.28 0.66
C ASP A 452 12.96 33.62 0.38
N MET A 453 12.83 34.41 1.44
CA MET A 453 12.20 35.73 1.36
C MET A 453 13.13 36.79 0.74
N GLU A 454 14.44 36.53 0.66
CA GLU A 454 15.43 37.49 0.17
C GLU A 454 15.49 37.51 -1.37
N GLU A 455 15.26 36.36 -2.00
CA GLU A 455 15.22 36.13 -3.45
C GLU A 455 13.81 36.38 -4.02
N ALA A 456 12.77 36.32 -3.19
CA ALA A 456 11.39 36.55 -3.60
C ALA A 456 11.09 38.04 -3.84
N LEU A 457 10.24 38.30 -4.84
CA LEU A 457 9.74 39.64 -5.16
C LEU A 457 8.27 39.78 -4.82
N ILE A 458 7.96 40.75 -3.97
CA ILE A 458 6.61 40.95 -3.44
C ILE A 458 6.07 42.27 -3.94
N PHE A 459 4.94 42.21 -4.63
CA PHE A 459 4.24 43.38 -5.16
C PHE A 459 2.86 43.52 -4.54
N ALA A 460 2.49 44.76 -4.24
CA ALA A 460 1.12 45.11 -3.85
C ALA A 460 0.65 46.37 -4.57
N THR A 461 -0.63 46.47 -4.85
CA THR A 461 -1.23 47.68 -5.44
C THR A 461 -1.68 48.64 -4.35
N GLN A 462 -1.42 49.95 -4.53
CA GLN A 462 -1.75 50.98 -3.54
C GLN A 462 -3.25 50.99 -3.17
N ASP A 463 -4.13 50.82 -4.16
CA ASP A 463 -5.59 50.88 -4.00
C ASP A 463 -6.25 49.50 -3.88
N GLY A 464 -5.46 48.43 -3.80
CA GLY A 464 -5.95 47.04 -3.83
C GLY A 464 -6.70 46.59 -2.57
N GLY A 465 -6.65 47.39 -1.50
CA GLY A 465 -7.33 47.12 -0.22
C GLY A 465 -6.80 45.91 0.56
N ILE A 466 -5.68 45.30 0.12
CA ILE A 466 -5.03 44.22 0.86
C ILE A 466 -4.39 44.77 2.14
N LYS A 467 -4.62 44.09 3.25
CA LYS A 467 -4.05 44.45 4.56
C LYS A 467 -2.73 43.71 4.79
N PRO A 468 -1.79 44.26 5.59
CA PRO A 468 -0.54 43.58 5.94
C PRO A 468 -0.74 42.14 6.40
N ALA A 469 -1.70 41.89 7.30
CA ALA A 469 -2.03 40.54 7.76
C ALA A 469 -2.44 39.55 6.65
N ARG A 470 -3.07 40.00 5.56
CA ARG A 470 -3.44 39.12 4.45
C ARG A 470 -2.26 38.90 3.51
N LEU A 471 -1.47 39.94 3.25
CA LEU A 471 -0.25 39.83 2.44
C LEU A 471 0.81 38.97 3.15
N GLY A 472 1.02 39.14 4.45
CA GLY A 472 1.92 38.31 5.26
C GLY A 472 1.55 36.82 5.20
N ARG A 473 0.26 36.49 5.35
CA ARG A 473 -0.22 35.10 5.15
C ARG A 473 0.02 34.57 3.74
N MET A 474 -0.08 35.43 2.72
CA MET A 474 0.19 35.04 1.34
C MET A 474 1.67 34.78 1.13
N ILE A 475 2.56 35.62 1.66
CA ILE A 475 4.03 35.42 1.64
C ILE A 475 4.37 34.10 2.31
N TYR A 476 3.85 33.88 3.53
CA TYR A 476 4.02 32.63 4.26
C TYR A 476 3.58 31.43 3.41
N ALA A 477 2.34 31.43 2.92
CA ALA A 477 1.81 30.30 2.16
C ALA A 477 2.56 30.05 0.84
N SER A 478 3.14 31.09 0.23
CA SER A 478 3.85 30.97 -1.03
C SER A 478 5.28 30.45 -0.87
N LEU A 479 5.95 30.76 0.25
CA LEU A 479 7.41 30.57 0.39
C LEU A 479 7.81 29.63 1.52
N PHE A 480 7.06 29.56 2.63
CA PHE A 480 7.48 28.79 3.79
C PHE A 480 7.42 27.29 3.53
N CYS A 481 8.57 26.63 3.64
CA CYS A 481 8.70 25.18 3.72
C CYS A 481 9.66 24.88 4.87
N SER A 482 9.27 24.00 5.78
CA SER A 482 10.14 23.66 6.91
C SER A 482 11.37 22.86 6.45
N VAL A 483 12.49 23.05 7.14
CA VAL A 483 13.70 22.24 6.91
C VAL A 483 13.75 21.13 7.96
N ASP A 484 13.57 19.90 7.50
CA ASP A 484 13.70 18.67 8.30
C ASP A 484 15.18 18.23 8.40
N ASP A 485 16.04 19.09 8.96
CA ASP A 485 17.41 18.72 9.35
C ASP A 485 17.53 18.66 10.88
N SER A 486 18.30 17.71 11.38
CA SER A 486 18.59 17.52 12.80
C SER A 486 19.25 18.73 13.49
N ASP A 487 19.90 19.60 12.71
CA ASP A 487 20.52 20.83 13.22
C ASP A 487 19.58 22.06 13.17
N CYS A 488 18.37 21.90 12.64
CA CYS A 488 17.37 22.96 12.56
C CYS A 488 16.40 22.94 13.76
N ASP A 489 15.80 24.09 14.06
CA ASP A 489 14.78 24.21 15.11
C ASP A 489 13.51 23.39 14.76
N SER A 490 12.61 23.18 15.73
CA SER A 490 11.34 22.50 15.45
C SER A 490 10.51 23.25 14.41
N TRP A 491 9.64 22.53 13.68
CA TRP A 491 8.70 23.10 12.72
C TRP A 491 7.93 24.30 13.30
N GLU A 492 7.44 24.22 14.54
CA GLU A 492 6.69 25.31 15.17
C GLU A 492 7.54 26.58 15.34
N THR A 493 8.83 26.41 15.63
CA THR A 493 9.75 27.52 15.85
C THR A 493 10.09 28.20 14.53
N GLN A 494 10.43 27.40 13.50
CA GLN A 494 10.68 27.89 12.15
C GLN A 494 9.44 28.60 11.58
N SER A 495 8.26 27.98 11.68
CA SER A 495 7.00 28.54 11.20
C SER A 495 6.67 29.87 11.86
N ARG A 496 6.80 29.97 13.19
CA ARG A 496 6.54 31.23 13.90
C ARG A 496 7.51 32.31 13.50
N ALA A 497 8.81 31.99 13.40
CA ALA A 497 9.80 32.95 12.96
C ALA A 497 9.45 33.52 11.57
N PHE A 498 9.18 32.64 10.60
CA PHE A 498 8.84 33.04 9.24
C PHE A 498 7.53 33.85 9.18
N GLU A 499 6.51 33.49 9.95
CA GLU A 499 5.26 34.24 10.02
C GLU A 499 5.50 35.69 10.47
N ARG A 500 6.42 35.91 11.43
CA ARG A 500 6.79 37.27 11.87
C ARG A 500 7.51 38.04 10.78
N ASP A 501 8.47 37.42 10.10
CA ASP A 501 9.23 38.06 9.04
C ASP A 501 8.32 38.43 7.86
N ALA A 502 7.41 37.52 7.49
CA ALA A 502 6.42 37.74 6.43
C ALA A 502 5.45 38.89 6.79
N GLN A 503 5.02 38.96 8.04
CA GLN A 503 4.17 40.04 8.54
C GLN A 503 4.90 41.39 8.58
N HIS A 504 6.17 41.39 8.98
CA HIS A 504 7.02 42.57 8.96
C HIS A 504 7.20 43.11 7.53
N GLU A 505 7.56 42.24 6.59
CA GLU A 505 7.78 42.61 5.18
C GLU A 505 6.49 43.12 4.51
N ALA A 506 5.36 42.46 4.76
CA ALA A 506 4.06 42.94 4.30
C ALA A 506 3.70 44.33 4.83
N THR A 507 4.03 44.60 6.10
CA THR A 507 3.82 45.91 6.74
C THR A 507 4.73 46.96 6.13
N ARG A 508 6.00 46.62 5.91
CA ARG A 508 6.99 47.50 5.29
C ARG A 508 6.57 47.94 3.90
N ILE A 509 6.14 47.00 3.06
CA ILE A 509 5.69 47.27 1.68
C ILE A 509 4.44 48.18 1.67
N LEU A 510 3.46 47.91 2.54
CA LEU A 510 2.16 48.61 2.48
C LEU A 510 2.13 49.92 3.27
N LEU A 511 2.86 50.01 4.39
CA LEU A 511 2.77 51.11 5.35
C LEU A 511 4.10 51.83 5.62
N GLY A 512 5.22 51.32 5.11
CA GLY A 512 6.56 51.89 5.26
C GLY A 512 7.34 51.36 6.47
N ASP A 513 8.63 51.74 6.53
CA ASP A 513 9.60 51.19 7.48
C ASP A 513 9.24 51.46 8.95
N ASP A 514 8.79 52.68 9.28
CA ASP A 514 8.43 53.05 10.66
C ASP A 514 7.29 52.17 11.20
N ALA A 515 6.28 51.88 10.36
CA ALA A 515 5.17 51.03 10.74
C ALA A 515 5.61 49.57 10.95
N ALA A 516 6.53 49.08 10.11
CA ALA A 516 7.09 47.73 10.22
C ALA A 516 7.92 47.56 11.50
N ILE A 517 8.71 48.58 11.88
CA ILE A 517 9.45 48.60 13.15
C ILE A 517 8.49 48.55 14.33
N LEU A 518 7.44 49.38 14.33
CA LEU A 518 6.44 49.38 15.39
C LEU A 518 5.72 48.04 15.52
N GLU A 519 5.38 47.41 14.39
CA GLU A 519 4.74 46.09 14.37
C GLU A 519 5.68 45.01 14.93
N ALA A 520 6.96 45.00 14.55
CA ALA A 520 7.94 44.04 15.09
C ALA A 520 8.10 44.18 16.61
N ILE A 521 8.12 45.41 17.13
CA ILE A 521 8.15 45.70 18.57
C ILE A 521 6.86 45.17 19.22
N ASN A 522 5.70 45.47 18.63
CA ASN A 522 4.40 45.04 19.15
C ASN A 522 4.31 43.51 19.22
N MET A 523 4.67 42.80 18.15
CA MET A 523 4.66 41.33 18.11
C MET A 523 5.60 40.72 19.15
N SER A 524 6.82 41.24 19.27
CA SER A 524 7.76 40.80 20.30
C SER A 524 7.24 41.04 21.72
N ALA A 525 6.57 42.18 21.95
CA ALA A 525 5.92 42.47 23.21
C ALA A 525 4.75 41.52 23.49
N TRP A 526 3.94 41.16 22.49
CA TRP A 526 2.85 40.21 22.66
C TRP A 526 3.33 38.83 23.11
N ASP A 527 4.37 38.32 22.47
CA ASP A 527 4.94 37.00 22.77
C ASP A 527 5.52 36.91 24.19
N HIS A 528 6.18 37.97 24.64
CA HIS A 528 7.00 37.91 25.87
C HIS A 528 6.39 38.63 27.07
N LEU A 529 5.47 39.57 26.88
CA LEU A 529 5.01 40.47 27.94
C LEU A 529 3.55 40.25 28.34
N VAL A 530 2.68 39.79 27.44
CA VAL A 530 1.23 39.73 27.71
C VAL A 530 0.88 38.85 28.89
N TRP A 531 1.55 37.72 29.03
CA TRP A 531 1.33 36.78 30.14
C TRP A 531 1.88 37.28 31.49
N LEU A 532 2.71 38.35 31.47
CA LEU A 532 3.21 39.02 32.68
C LEU A 532 2.25 40.11 33.19
N ILE A 533 1.29 40.55 32.38
CA ILE A 533 0.35 41.62 32.73
C ILE A 533 -0.84 41.02 33.51
N PRO A 534 -1.10 41.45 34.77
CA PRO A 534 -2.25 40.95 35.54
C PRO A 534 -3.58 41.29 34.87
N GLN A 535 -4.57 40.39 34.97
CA GLN A 535 -5.87 40.53 34.30
C GLN A 535 -6.65 41.80 34.69
N ASP A 536 -6.45 42.32 35.89
CA ASP A 536 -7.14 43.48 36.46
C ASP A 536 -6.34 44.79 36.36
N ARG A 537 -5.20 44.77 35.63
CA ARG A 537 -4.27 45.89 35.55
C ARG A 537 -3.91 46.19 34.10
N LYS A 538 -3.60 47.46 33.83
CA LYS A 538 -3.03 47.92 32.57
C LYS A 538 -1.64 48.47 32.84
N VAL A 539 -0.73 48.24 31.91
CA VAL A 539 0.67 48.66 31.99
C VAL A 539 1.00 49.52 30.77
N VAL A 540 1.77 50.58 30.98
CA VAL A 540 2.40 51.37 29.90
C VAL A 540 3.89 51.13 29.96
N ILE A 541 4.47 50.89 28.78
CA ILE A 541 5.90 50.68 28.61
C ILE A 541 6.45 51.87 27.85
N HIS A 542 7.41 52.56 28.45
CA HIS A 542 8.20 53.59 27.78
C HIS A 542 9.55 52.98 27.40
N ALA A 543 9.86 52.94 26.12
CA ALA A 543 11.08 52.33 25.61
C ALA A 543 11.86 53.31 24.74
N GLU A 544 13.17 53.35 24.94
CA GLU A 544 14.15 54.05 24.10
C GLU A 544 15.37 53.15 23.89
N ARG A 545 16.27 53.51 22.96
CA ARG A 545 17.40 52.65 22.53
C ARG A 545 18.35 52.20 23.66
N GLY A 546 18.30 52.85 24.83
CA GLY A 546 19.15 52.55 25.99
C GLY A 546 18.41 52.10 27.25
N GLY A 547 17.08 51.98 27.24
CA GLY A 547 16.34 51.66 28.45
C GLY A 547 14.84 51.44 28.25
N ILE A 548 14.25 50.64 29.13
CA ILE A 548 12.82 50.35 29.18
C ILE A 548 12.34 50.65 30.60
N THR A 549 11.30 51.48 30.74
CA THR A 549 10.59 51.70 32.01
C THR A 549 9.14 51.25 31.88
N VAL A 550 8.59 50.73 32.98
CA VAL A 550 7.29 50.06 33.01
C VAL A 550 6.48 50.59 34.19
N ASP A 551 5.31 51.14 33.90
CA ASP A 551 4.43 51.75 34.89
C ASP A 551 3.00 51.17 34.79
N PHE A 552 2.30 51.08 35.91
CA PHE A 552 0.87 50.77 35.88
C PHE A 552 0.08 52.00 35.43
N MET A 553 -0.87 51.81 34.51
CA MET A 553 -1.88 52.84 34.27
C MET A 553 -2.79 52.95 35.48
N SER A 554 -2.99 54.17 35.96
CA SER A 554 -4.06 54.51 36.89
C SER A 554 -5.41 54.17 36.26
N ASN A 555 -6.28 53.47 37.01
CA ASN A 555 -7.65 53.16 36.58
C ASN A 555 -8.49 54.40 36.30
#